data_AF-A0AAD7KT96-F1
#
_entry.id   AF-A0AAD7KT96-F1
#
_cell.length_a   1.000
_cell.length_b   1.000
_cell.length_c   1.000
_cell.angle_alpha   90.00
_cell.angle_beta   90.00
_cell.angle_gamma   90.00
#
_symmetry.space_group_name_H-M   'P 1'
#
loop_
_entity.id
_entity.type
_entity.pdbx_description
1 polymer ?
#
loop_
_entity_poly.entity_id
_entity_poly.type
_entity_poly.pdbx_seq_one_letter_code
_entity_poly.pdbx_strand_id
1 'polypeptide(L)'
;MKEGNPNKRRASILKFFRELPSLDDDGQVLPISGLWNTAMAHPNDPEFIELGIFECMAALIWKGLKNRRWLAHDQNIYIPYYAAHIIGSYTMNMEEFAESAVHAGVIPPLVELLRGRLTWVEQRVAVRALGHLATYASTFTAIANPW
;
A
#
# COMPACT_ATOMS: atom_id res chain seq x y z
N MET A 1 -16.45 -20.41 -14.99
CA MET A 1 -16.71 -18.99 -15.35
C MET A 1 -15.61 -18.60 -16.34
N LYS A 2 -15.93 -18.20 -17.59
CA LYS A 2 -14.88 -17.76 -18.53
C LYS A 2 -14.35 -16.42 -18.00
N GLU A 3 -13.04 -16.32 -17.79
CA GLU A 3 -12.41 -15.02 -17.49
C GLU A 3 -12.84 -14.00 -18.55
N GLY A 4 -13.35 -12.86 -18.10
CA GLY A 4 -13.60 -11.72 -18.99
C GLY A 4 -12.29 -11.26 -19.64
N ASN A 5 -12.39 -10.53 -20.76
CA ASN A 5 -11.23 -10.04 -21.51
C ASN A 5 -10.13 -9.47 -20.56
N PRO A 6 -8.94 -10.10 -20.47
CA PRO A 6 -7.89 -9.73 -19.52
C PRO A 6 -7.46 -8.26 -19.61
N ASN A 7 -7.47 -7.69 -20.82
CA ASN A 7 -7.11 -6.29 -21.03
C ASN A 7 -8.15 -5.34 -20.42
N LYS A 8 -9.44 -5.71 -20.48
CA LYS A 8 -10.51 -4.94 -19.83
C LYS A 8 -10.38 -5.02 -18.31
N ARG A 9 -10.05 -6.20 -17.76
CA ARG A 9 -9.82 -6.38 -16.31
C ARG A 9 -8.69 -5.47 -15.83
N ARG A 10 -7.52 -5.53 -16.48
CA ARG A 10 -6.35 -4.71 -16.11
C ARG A 10 -6.64 -3.21 -16.20
N ALA A 11 -7.34 -2.77 -17.25
CA ALA A 11 -7.75 -1.37 -17.39
C ALA A 11 -8.67 -0.92 -16.24
N SER A 12 -9.61 -1.77 -15.81
CA SER A 12 -10.48 -1.48 -14.67
C SER A 12 -9.70 -1.41 -13.34
N ILE A 13 -8.74 -2.31 -13.12
CA ILE A 13 -7.90 -2.31 -11.91
C ILE A 13 -7.01 -1.05 -11.87
N LEU A 14 -6.38 -0.70 -12.99
CA LEU A 14 -5.59 0.52 -13.12
C LEU A 14 -6.43 1.76 -12.78
N LYS A 15 -7.63 1.85 -13.34
CA LYS A 15 -8.57 2.94 -13.05
C LYS A 15 -8.94 2.95 -11.55
N PHE A 16 -9.24 1.78 -11.00
CA PHE A 16 -9.58 1.62 -9.59
C PHE A 16 -8.45 2.10 -8.67
N PHE A 17 -7.20 1.72 -8.89
CA PHE A 17 -6.07 2.20 -8.06
C PHE A 17 -5.85 3.71 -8.14
N ARG A 18 -6.10 4.33 -9.29
CA ARG A 18 -6.00 5.80 -9.44
C ARG A 18 -7.11 6.54 -8.71
N GLU A 19 -8.32 6.02 -8.74
CA GLU A 19 -9.50 6.71 -8.20
C GLU A 19 -9.68 6.44 -6.70
N LEU A 20 -9.38 5.24 -6.22
CA LEU A 20 -9.67 4.79 -4.85
C LEU A 20 -9.24 5.80 -3.76
N PRO A 21 -8.03 6.39 -3.79
CA PRO A 21 -7.64 7.37 -2.77
C PRO A 21 -8.49 8.65 -2.77
N SER A 22 -9.08 9.02 -3.90
CA SER A 22 -9.89 10.25 -4.04
C SER A 22 -11.36 10.07 -3.62
N LEU A 23 -11.85 8.84 -3.55
CA LEU A 23 -13.24 8.52 -3.21
C LEU A 23 -13.47 8.62 -1.70
N ASP A 24 -14.65 9.03 -1.26
CA ASP A 24 -15.07 9.06 0.15
C ASP A 24 -16.29 8.15 0.40
N ASP A 25 -16.40 7.09 -0.40
CA ASP A 25 -17.54 6.17 -0.40
C ASP A 25 -17.59 5.26 0.85
N ASP A 26 -18.77 4.74 1.17
CA ASP A 26 -18.94 3.72 2.19
C ASP A 26 -18.27 2.40 1.76
N GLY A 27 -17.71 1.64 2.72
CA GLY A 27 -17.19 0.30 2.45
C GLY A 27 -15.86 0.25 1.67
N GLN A 28 -15.12 1.37 1.55
CA GLN A 28 -13.80 1.40 0.91
C GLN A 28 -12.80 0.40 1.49
N VAL A 29 -12.95 0.04 2.76
CA VAL A 29 -12.11 -0.98 3.42
C VAL A 29 -12.20 -2.35 2.74
N LEU A 30 -13.35 -2.71 2.16
CA LEU A 30 -13.61 -4.04 1.63
C LEU A 30 -12.68 -4.41 0.47
N PRO A 31 -12.60 -3.64 -0.63
CA PRO A 31 -11.68 -3.98 -1.70
C PRO A 31 -10.22 -3.95 -1.24
N ILE A 32 -9.86 -3.06 -0.31
CA ILE A 32 -8.48 -2.97 0.23
C ILE A 32 -8.14 -4.23 1.05
N SER A 33 -9.07 -4.72 1.87
CA SER A 33 -8.91 -6.00 2.59
C SER A 33 -8.74 -7.19 1.63
N GLY A 34 -9.42 -7.15 0.48
CA GLY A 34 -9.26 -8.13 -0.59
C GLY A 34 -7.86 -8.06 -1.22
N LEU A 35 -7.37 -6.86 -1.54
CA LEU A 35 -6.00 -6.65 -2.03
C LEU A 35 -4.95 -7.14 -1.03
N TRP A 36 -5.18 -6.89 0.26
CA TRP A 36 -4.29 -7.36 1.33
C TRP A 36 -4.21 -8.89 1.38
N ASN A 37 -5.34 -9.58 1.31
CA ASN A 37 -5.37 -11.04 1.23
C ASN A 37 -4.62 -11.55 -0.01
N THR A 38 -4.82 -10.94 -1.17
CA THR A 38 -4.09 -11.30 -2.40
C THR A 38 -2.59 -11.07 -2.27
N ALA A 39 -2.16 -9.92 -1.73
CA ALA A 39 -0.75 -9.61 -1.52
C ALA A 39 -0.07 -10.60 -0.57
N MET A 40 -0.79 -11.10 0.43
CA MET A 40 -0.28 -12.14 1.33
C MET A 40 -0.22 -13.52 0.68
N ALA A 41 -1.19 -13.87 -0.17
CA ALA A 41 -1.24 -15.16 -0.84
C ALA A 41 -0.25 -15.26 -2.01
N HIS A 42 -0.03 -14.15 -2.72
CA HIS A 42 0.76 -14.07 -3.94
C HIS A 42 1.75 -12.88 -3.90
N PRO A 43 2.69 -12.84 -2.93
CA PRO A 43 3.60 -11.70 -2.75
C PRO A 43 4.59 -11.49 -3.89
N ASN A 44 4.76 -12.49 -4.77
CA ASN A 44 5.69 -12.45 -5.90
C ASN A 44 4.99 -12.22 -7.25
N ASP A 45 3.67 -11.98 -7.27
CA ASP A 45 2.92 -11.67 -8.49
C ASP A 45 3.01 -10.17 -8.82
N PRO A 46 3.55 -9.78 -10.00
CA PRO A 46 3.73 -8.38 -10.36
C PRO A 46 2.44 -7.68 -10.80
N GLU A 47 1.32 -8.38 -11.03
CA GLU A 47 0.14 -7.81 -11.72
C GLU A 47 -0.31 -6.48 -11.09
N PHE A 48 -0.42 -6.41 -9.77
CA PHE A 48 -0.87 -5.18 -9.10
C PHE A 48 0.21 -4.10 -9.00
N ILE A 49 1.49 -4.50 -8.98
CA ILE A 49 2.61 -3.58 -8.98
C ILE A 49 2.64 -2.81 -10.31
N GLU A 50 2.54 -3.53 -11.42
CA GLU A 50 2.49 -2.95 -12.77
C GLU A 50 1.29 -2.01 -12.98
N LEU A 51 0.25 -2.16 -12.16
CA LEU A 51 -0.99 -1.37 -12.24
C LEU A 51 -1.01 -0.20 -11.24
N GLY A 52 0.04 -0.02 -10.43
CA GLY A 52 0.20 1.14 -9.53
C GLY A 52 -0.37 0.97 -8.13
N ILE A 53 -0.28 -0.25 -7.56
CA ILE A 53 -0.76 -0.50 -6.20
C ILE A 53 0.04 0.28 -5.15
N PHE A 54 1.34 0.52 -5.35
CA PHE A 54 2.17 1.22 -4.38
C PHE A 54 1.78 2.70 -4.24
N GLU A 55 1.54 3.39 -5.35
CA GLU A 55 1.05 4.77 -5.37
C GLU A 55 -0.32 4.87 -4.70
N CYS A 56 -1.21 3.91 -5.00
CA CYS A 56 -2.52 3.82 -4.37
C CYS A 56 -2.40 3.65 -2.84
N MET A 57 -1.59 2.71 -2.37
CA MET A 57 -1.41 2.45 -0.93
C MET A 57 -0.75 3.63 -0.21
N ALA A 58 0.27 4.26 -0.82
CA ALA A 58 0.91 5.46 -0.29
C ALA A 58 -0.09 6.63 -0.15
N ALA A 59 -0.93 6.84 -1.16
CA ALA A 59 -1.97 7.87 -1.13
C ALA A 59 -3.04 7.60 -0.06
N LEU A 60 -3.45 6.34 0.13
CA LEU A 60 -4.40 5.95 1.19
C LEU A 60 -3.83 6.15 2.60
N ILE A 61 -2.55 5.84 2.82
CA ILE A 61 -1.90 6.14 4.11
C ILE A 61 -1.90 7.65 4.35
N TRP A 62 -1.52 8.45 3.35
CA TRP A 62 -1.55 9.91 3.48
C TRP A 62 -2.94 10.45 3.76
N LYS A 63 -3.96 9.89 3.11
CA LYS A 63 -5.35 10.26 3.35
C LYS A 63 -5.75 10.00 4.80
N GLY A 64 -5.46 8.81 5.33
CA GLY A 64 -5.72 8.48 6.73
C GLY A 64 -5.00 9.41 7.70
N LEU A 65 -3.75 9.77 7.40
CA LEU A 65 -2.96 10.70 8.21
C LEU A 65 -3.47 12.15 8.18
N LYS A 66 -4.03 12.61 7.05
CA LYS A 66 -4.40 14.02 6.83
C LYS A 66 -5.89 14.31 7.01
N ASN A 67 -6.75 13.31 6.83
CA ASN A 67 -8.20 13.48 6.87
C ASN A 67 -8.81 12.63 8.00
N ARG A 68 -8.84 13.19 9.20
CA ARG A 68 -9.41 12.52 10.39
C ARG A 68 -10.90 12.20 10.23
N ARG A 69 -11.65 13.02 9.49
CA ARG A 69 -13.08 12.79 9.25
C ARG A 69 -13.28 11.54 8.39
N TRP A 70 -12.51 11.41 7.31
CA TRP A 70 -12.52 10.21 6.47
C TRP A 70 -12.05 8.97 7.23
N LEU A 71 -10.99 9.11 8.04
CA LEU A 71 -10.47 7.99 8.82
C LEU A 71 -11.47 7.46 9.86
N ALA A 72 -12.23 8.36 10.48
CA ALA A 72 -13.26 8.00 11.48
C ALA A 72 -14.57 7.49 10.87
N HIS A 73 -14.68 7.47 9.54
CA HIS A 73 -15.88 7.02 8.83
C HIS A 73 -15.86 5.51 8.61
N ASP A 74 -16.98 4.84 8.91
CA ASP A 74 -17.17 3.39 8.76
C ASP A 74 -15.98 2.58 9.32
N GLN A 75 -15.28 1.83 8.47
CA GLN A 75 -14.13 1.00 8.83
C GLN A 75 -12.82 1.52 8.24
N ASN A 76 -12.77 2.80 7.84
CA ASN A 76 -11.59 3.39 7.21
C ASN A 76 -10.38 3.45 8.15
N ILE A 77 -10.58 3.34 9.46
CA ILE A 77 -9.51 3.23 10.45
C ILE A 77 -8.52 2.09 10.16
N TYR A 78 -8.97 1.02 9.50
CA TYR A 78 -8.12 -0.13 9.13
C TYR A 78 -7.34 0.07 7.81
N ILE A 79 -7.69 1.07 7.01
CA ILE A 79 -7.11 1.25 5.68
C ILE A 79 -5.59 1.52 5.75
N PRO A 80 -5.08 2.43 6.59
CA PRO A 80 -3.63 2.65 6.69
C PRO A 80 -2.87 1.39 7.12
N TYR A 81 -3.46 0.57 7.99
CA TYR A 81 -2.92 -0.73 8.38
C TYR A 81 -2.80 -1.68 7.17
N TYR A 82 -3.89 -1.88 6.43
CA TYR A 82 -3.87 -2.75 5.25
C TYR A 82 -2.91 -2.23 4.17
N ALA A 83 -2.90 -0.92 3.93
CA ALA A 83 -2.04 -0.30 2.93
C ALA A 83 -0.55 -0.52 3.25
N ALA A 84 -0.14 -0.29 4.50
CA ALA A 84 1.23 -0.57 4.94
C ALA A 84 1.56 -2.07 4.82
N HIS A 85 0.60 -2.95 5.12
CA HIS A 85 0.82 -4.39 5.03
C HIS A 85 0.92 -4.89 3.58
N ILE A 86 0.13 -4.33 2.66
CA ILE A 86 0.22 -4.62 1.22
C ILE A 86 1.59 -4.23 0.69
N ILE A 87 2.07 -3.02 1.02
CA ILE A 87 3.42 -2.57 0.64
C ILE A 87 4.46 -3.55 1.16
N GLY A 88 4.41 -3.88 2.46
CA GLY A 88 5.33 -4.84 3.05
C GLY A 88 5.27 -6.24 2.43
N SER A 89 4.09 -6.75 2.10
CA SER A 89 3.94 -8.09 1.50
C SER A 89 4.62 -8.20 0.15
N TYR A 90 4.45 -7.22 -0.75
CA TYR A 90 5.08 -7.29 -2.07
C TYR A 90 6.60 -7.06 -2.03
N THR A 91 7.10 -6.29 -1.07
CA THR A 91 8.54 -5.97 -1.00
C THR A 91 9.36 -7.00 -0.24
N MET A 92 8.73 -8.02 0.35
CA MET A 92 9.43 -8.92 1.28
C MET A 92 10.41 -9.90 0.63
N ASN A 93 10.21 -10.28 -0.64
CA ASN A 93 10.99 -11.34 -1.30
C ASN A 93 11.70 -10.91 -2.59
N MET A 94 11.33 -9.77 -3.19
CA MET A 94 11.77 -9.37 -4.52
C MET A 94 12.38 -7.95 -4.47
N GLU A 95 13.68 -7.82 -4.79
CA GLU A 95 14.39 -6.53 -4.80
C GLU A 95 13.76 -5.54 -5.80
N GLU A 96 13.41 -6.01 -7.00
CA GLU A 96 12.75 -5.19 -8.03
C GLU A 96 11.42 -4.58 -7.56
N PHE A 97 10.69 -5.30 -6.71
CA PHE A 97 9.42 -4.82 -6.14
C PHE A 97 9.68 -3.79 -5.04
N ALA A 98 10.73 -3.96 -4.24
CA ALA A 98 11.18 -2.96 -3.28
C ALA A 98 11.60 -1.67 -3.99
N GLU A 99 12.39 -1.76 -5.07
CA GLU A 99 12.77 -0.60 -5.87
C GLU A 99 11.55 0.12 -6.42
N SER A 100 10.61 -0.62 -7.01
CA SER A 100 9.35 -0.06 -7.52
C SER A 100 8.56 0.67 -6.43
N ALA A 101 8.50 0.10 -5.22
CA ALA A 101 7.83 0.73 -4.09
C ALA A 101 8.54 2.04 -3.66
N VAL A 102 9.87 2.06 -3.63
CA VAL A 102 10.64 3.29 -3.35
C VAL A 102 10.34 4.38 -4.39
N HIS A 103 10.35 4.03 -5.67
CA HIS A 103 10.03 4.96 -6.76
C HIS A 103 8.59 5.50 -6.69
N ALA A 104 7.64 4.66 -6.25
CA ALA A 104 6.26 5.06 -6.00
C ALA A 104 6.08 5.96 -4.75
N GLY A 105 7.15 6.24 -4.01
CA GLY A 105 7.12 7.19 -2.89
C GLY A 105 6.48 6.65 -1.61
N VAL A 106 6.59 5.34 -1.34
CA VAL A 106 5.99 4.73 -0.14
C VAL A 106 6.69 5.11 1.16
N ILE A 107 7.97 5.54 1.12
CA ILE A 107 8.79 5.77 2.33
C ILE A 107 8.20 6.88 3.23
N PRO A 108 7.94 8.11 2.75
CA PRO A 108 7.42 9.17 3.61
C PRO A 108 6.12 8.82 4.36
N PRO A 109 5.06 8.27 3.74
CA PRO A 109 3.85 7.90 4.48
C PRO A 109 4.11 6.78 5.51
N LEU A 110 4.97 5.81 5.22
CA LEU A 110 5.33 4.75 6.17
C LEU A 110 6.10 5.31 7.38
N VAL A 111 7.04 6.24 7.16
CA VAL A 111 7.76 6.91 8.26
C VAL A 111 6.79 7.68 9.15
N GLU A 112 5.77 8.32 8.58
CA GLU A 112 4.77 9.03 9.39
C GLU A 112 3.84 8.12 10.18
N LEU A 113 3.52 6.92 9.67
CA LEU A 113 2.86 5.89 10.48
C LEU A 113 3.76 5.41 11.62
N LEU A 114 5.04 5.16 11.34
CA LEU A 114 6.04 4.76 12.35
C LEU A 114 6.17 5.79 13.48
N ARG A 115 6.12 7.09 13.17
CA ARG A 115 6.12 8.18 14.17
C ARG A 115 4.90 8.18 15.09
N GLY A 116 3.95 7.28 14.87
CA GLY A 116 2.83 7.04 15.77
C GLY A 116 1.68 8.01 15.63
N ARG A 117 1.48 8.56 14.44
CA ARG A 117 0.38 9.49 14.17
C ARG A 117 -1.02 8.88 14.25
N LEU A 118 -1.14 7.54 14.26
CA LEU A 118 -2.39 6.80 14.41
C LEU A 118 -2.36 5.93 15.68
N THR A 119 -2.27 4.60 15.55
CA THR A 119 -2.17 3.67 16.68
C THR A 119 -0.88 2.84 16.62
N TRP A 120 -0.61 2.07 17.69
CA TRP A 120 0.54 1.16 17.74
C TRP A 120 0.45 0.03 16.70
N VAL A 121 -0.76 -0.29 16.22
CA VAL A 121 -0.98 -1.36 15.24
C VAL A 121 -0.40 -0.95 13.87
N GLU A 122 -0.68 0.26 13.40
CA GLU A 122 -0.11 0.77 12.14
C GLU A 122 1.39 1.00 12.26
N GLN A 123 1.88 1.46 13.42
CA GLN A 123 3.32 1.63 13.67
C GLN A 123 4.10 0.33 13.41
N ARG A 124 3.63 -0.79 13.98
CA ARG A 124 4.30 -2.10 13.84
C ARG A 124 4.38 -2.55 12.38
N VAL A 125 3.31 -2.37 11.63
CA VAL A 125 3.28 -2.75 10.20
C VAL A 125 4.14 -1.81 9.37
N ALA A 126 4.14 -0.51 9.67
CA ALA A 126 5.02 0.45 9.02
C ALA A 126 6.50 0.12 9.23
N VAL A 127 6.92 -0.22 10.46
CA VAL A 127 8.29 -0.68 10.73
C VAL A 127 8.62 -1.93 9.93
N ARG A 128 7.71 -2.90 9.87
CA ARG A 128 7.92 -4.13 9.09
C ARG A 128 8.12 -3.83 7.61
N ALA A 129 7.27 -3.00 7.01
CA ALA A 129 7.37 -2.62 5.61
C ALA A 129 8.68 -1.87 5.31
N LEU A 130 9.06 -0.92 6.17
CA LEU A 130 10.35 -0.21 6.06
C LEU A 130 11.54 -1.18 6.23
N GLY A 131 11.42 -2.17 7.12
CA GLY A 131 12.43 -3.21 7.31
C GLY A 131 12.62 -4.06 6.05
N HIS A 132 11.53 -4.49 5.39
CA HIS A 132 11.63 -5.22 4.13
C HIS A 132 12.31 -4.39 3.02
N LEU A 133 11.97 -3.09 2.92
CA LEU A 133 12.65 -2.16 2.01
C LEU A 133 14.13 -1.97 2.37
N ALA A 134 14.49 -2.02 3.65
CA ALA A 134 15.88 -1.88 4.09
C ALA A 134 16.73 -3.15 3.88
N THR A 135 16.11 -4.30 3.56
CA THR A 135 16.83 -5.57 3.36
C THR A 135 17.76 -5.54 2.14
N TYR A 136 17.39 -4.80 1.09
CA TYR A 136 18.14 -4.77 -0.16
C TYR A 136 19.10 -3.59 -0.22
N ALA A 137 20.27 -3.81 -0.79
CA ALA A 137 21.29 -2.77 -0.91
C ALA A 137 20.79 -1.60 -1.79
N SER A 138 20.03 -1.89 -2.85
CA SER A 138 19.52 -0.87 -3.77
C SER A 138 18.53 0.09 -3.10
N THR A 139 17.74 -0.38 -2.13
CA THR A 139 16.72 0.41 -1.44
C THR A 139 17.11 0.86 -0.04
N PHE A 140 18.16 0.28 0.57
CA PHE A 140 18.63 0.64 1.91
C PHE A 140 18.97 2.13 2.02
N THR A 141 19.66 2.70 1.03
CA THR A 141 20.08 4.11 1.06
C THR A 141 18.87 5.06 1.14
N ALA A 142 17.78 4.72 0.46
CA ALA A 142 16.54 5.51 0.51
C ALA A 142 15.86 5.47 1.90
N ILE A 143 16.07 4.39 2.67
CA ILE A 143 15.56 4.25 4.03
C ILE A 143 16.50 4.89 5.06
N ALA A 144 17.82 4.76 4.88
CA ALA A 144 18.84 5.24 5.81
C ALA A 144 18.99 6.77 5.80
N ASN A 145 18.68 7.42 4.67
CA ASN A 145 18.70 8.87 4.53
C ASN A 145 17.30 9.41 4.15
N PRO A 146 16.30 9.29 5.03
CA PRO A 146 14.98 9.80 4.76
C PRO A 146 15.02 11.34 4.80
N TRP A 147 14.60 11.96 3.70
CA TRP A 147 14.59 13.40 3.43
C TRP A 147 13.96 14.25 4.55
#